data_AF-A0A0F9JDM9-F1
#
_entry.id   AF-A0A0F9JDM9-F1
#
_cell.length_a   1.000
_cell.length_b   1.000
_cell.length_c   1.000
_cell.angle_alpha   90.00
_cell.angle_beta   90.00
_cell.angle_gamma   90.00
#
_symmetry.space_group_name_H-M   'P 1'
#
loop_
_entity.id
_entity.type
_entity.pdbx_description
1 polymer ?
#
loop_
_entity_poly.entity_id
_entity_poly.type
_entity_poly.pdbx_seq_one_letter_code
_entity_poly.pdbx_strand_id
1 'polypeptide(L)' 'MSEENLGVHSESGRLRQVIVSRPGLAHRRLTPDNCDDLLFDDVFWVKQAQKDHDAFANAMRGEGVEVLDAMTL' A
#
# COMPACT_ATOMS: atom_id res chain seq x y z
N MET A 1 -12.96 -26.37 -3.39
CA MET A 1 -12.23 -25.18 -2.92
C MET A 1 -12.08 -25.37 -1.43
N SER A 2 -10.88 -25.69 -0.95
CA SER A 2 -10.63 -25.78 0.49
C SER A 2 -11.00 -24.44 1.13
N GLU A 3 -11.84 -24.47 2.17
CA GLU A 3 -12.15 -23.29 2.98
C GLU A 3 -10.87 -22.85 3.71
N GLU A 4 -10.03 -22.06 3.05
CA GLU A 4 -8.93 -21.37 3.73
C GLU A 4 -9.54 -20.28 4.61
N ASN A 5 -9.51 -20.52 5.92
CA ASN A 5 -9.92 -19.55 6.92
C ASN A 5 -8.92 -18.38 6.92
N LEU A 6 -9.37 -17.19 6.52
CA LEU A 6 -8.58 -15.97 6.59
C LEU A 6 -8.29 -15.63 8.06
N GLY A 7 -7.03 -15.39 8.40
CA GLY A 7 -6.65 -15.08 9.78
C GLY A 7 -5.28 -14.45 9.91
N VAL A 8 -5.22 -13.35 10.68
CA VAL A 8 -3.99 -12.74 11.17
C VAL A 8 -3.93 -12.98 12.67
N HIS A 9 -3.11 -13.94 13.09
CA HIS A 9 -2.98 -14.35 14.50
C HIS A 9 -1.69 -13.83 15.16
N SER A 10 -0.85 -13.14 14.39
CA SER A 10 0.41 -12.56 14.84
C SER A 10 0.76 -11.37 13.95
N GLU A 11 1.34 -10.34 14.55
CA GLU A 11 1.87 -9.16 13.84
C GLU A 11 3.33 -9.36 13.36
N SER A 12 4.01 -10.40 13.84
CA SER A 12 5.43 -10.68 13.55
C SER A 12 5.67 -12.07 12.96
N GLY A 13 4.61 -12.88 12.79
CA GLY A 13 4.67 -14.15 12.08
C GLY A 13 4.96 -13.97 10.59
N ARG A 14 5.26 -15.08 9.91
CA ARG A 14 5.54 -15.05 8.47
C ARG A 14 4.33 -14.53 7.68
N LEU A 15 4.51 -13.38 7.03
CA LEU A 15 3.51 -12.80 6.14
C LEU A 15 3.37 -13.67 4.89
N ARG A 16 2.12 -13.97 4.51
CA ARG A 16 1.78 -14.81 3.34
C ARG A 16 1.10 -14.01 2.25
N GLN A 17 0.19 -13.12 2.63
CA GLN A 17 -0.60 -12.31 1.73
C GLN A 17 -0.80 -10.92 2.35
N VAL A 18 -0.77 -9.88 1.53
CA VAL A 18 -0.96 -8.49 1.95
C VAL A 18 -1.73 -7.72 0.89
N ILE A 19 -2.55 -6.77 1.34
CA ILE A 19 -3.22 -5.80 0.48
C ILE A 19 -2.47 -4.47 0.61
N VAL A 20 -2.07 -3.88 -0.52
CA VAL A 20 -1.42 -2.57 -0.59
C VAL A 20 -2.27 -1.61 -1.42
N SER A 21 -2.07 -0.31 -1.25
CA SER A 21 -2.82 0.72 -1.98
C SER A 21 -1.86 1.73 -2.60
N ARG A 22 -1.66 1.60 -3.91
CA ARG A 22 -0.72 2.44 -4.66
C ARG A 22 -1.16 3.91 -4.69
N PRO A 23 -0.28 4.89 -4.42
CA PRO A 23 -0.63 6.30 -4.52
C PRO A 23 -1.20 6.67 -5.90
N GLY A 24 -2.42 7.21 -5.92
CA GLY A 24 -3.17 7.52 -7.14
C GLY A 24 -3.60 8.98 -7.30
N LEU A 25 -4.72 9.18 -8.01
CA LEU A 25 -5.27 10.49 -8.35
C LEU A 25 -5.60 11.35 -7.13
N ALA A 26 -6.05 10.73 -6.02
CA ALA A 26 -6.37 11.44 -4.78
C ALA A 26 -5.21 12.29 -4.30
N HIS A 27 -4.00 11.71 -4.24
CA HIS A 27 -2.80 12.39 -3.77
C HIS A 27 -2.33 13.53 -4.68
N ARG A 28 -2.70 13.51 -5.98
CA ARG A 28 -2.38 14.63 -6.89
C ARG A 28 -3.20 15.90 -6.61
N ARG A 29 -4.23 15.79 -5.77
CA ARG A 29 -5.11 16.91 -5.38
C ARG A 29 -4.71 17.51 -4.02
N LEU A 30 -3.64 16.99 -3.42
CA LEU A 30 -3.06 17.62 -2.23
C LEU A 30 -2.49 18.98 -2.62
N THR A 31 -2.85 19.97 -1.82
CA THR A 31 -2.36 21.34 -1.90
C THR A 31 -1.89 21.75 -0.50
N PRO A 32 -1.00 22.75 -0.38
CA PRO A 32 -0.60 23.25 0.93
C PRO A 32 -1.78 23.68 1.80
N ASP A 33 -2.86 24.18 1.19
CA ASP A 33 -4.05 24.63 1.93
C ASP A 33 -4.95 23.50 2.44
N ASN A 34 -4.78 22.26 1.98
CA ASN A 34 -5.68 21.14 2.32
C ASN A 34 -4.97 19.92 2.92
N CYS A 35 -3.63 19.90 2.95
CA CYS A 35 -2.89 18.72 3.39
C CYS A 35 -3.17 18.38 4.84
N ASP A 36 -3.18 19.38 5.72
CA ASP A 36 -3.41 19.22 7.15
C ASP A 36 -4.81 18.62 7.42
N ASP A 37 -5.84 19.14 6.75
CA ASP A 37 -7.22 18.64 6.84
C ASP A 37 -7.37 17.22 6.30
N LEU A 38 -6.48 16.80 5.39
CA LEU A 38 -6.44 15.48 4.78
C LEU A 38 -5.45 14.53 5.47
N LEU A 39 -4.94 14.91 6.65
CA LEU A 39 -4.01 14.11 7.48
C LEU A 39 -2.65 13.87 6.80
N PHE A 40 -2.17 14.85 6.02
CA PHE A 40 -0.83 14.89 5.46
C PHE A 40 -0.03 16.05 6.06
N ASP A 41 1.20 15.77 6.48
CA ASP A 41 2.11 16.82 6.99
C ASP A 41 2.60 17.77 5.89
N ASP A 42 2.64 17.33 4.62
CA ASP A 42 3.03 18.15 3.46
C ASP A 42 2.54 17.54 2.13
N VAL A 43 2.61 18.31 1.05
CA VAL A 43 2.45 17.84 -0.33
C VAL A 43 3.69 17.04 -0.76
N PHE A 44 3.49 15.99 -1.54
CA PHE A 44 4.59 15.12 -1.98
C PHE A 44 4.56 14.79 -3.46
N TRP A 45 5.72 14.39 -3.99
CA TRP A 45 5.86 14.06 -5.40
C TRP A 45 5.26 12.67 -5.71
N VAL A 46 4.00 12.66 -6.14
CA VAL A 46 3.23 11.43 -6.38
C VAL A 46 3.93 10.44 -7.31
N LYS A 47 4.66 10.91 -8.33
CA LYS A 47 5.39 10.02 -9.25
C LYS A 47 6.54 9.28 -8.55
N GLN A 48 7.20 9.92 -7.58
CA GLN A 48 8.23 9.26 -6.80
C GLN A 48 7.62 8.31 -5.77
N ALA A 49 6.57 8.73 -5.06
CA ALA A 49 5.84 7.86 -4.14
C ALA A 49 5.31 6.58 -4.81
N GLN A 50 4.88 6.67 -6.08
CA GLN A 50 4.51 5.50 -6.88
C GLN A 50 5.70 4.55 -7.11
N LYS A 51 6.89 5.07 -7.45
CA LYS A 51 8.09 4.24 -7.63
C LYS A 51 8.51 3.58 -6.32
N ASP A 52 8.45 4.31 -5.21
CA ASP A 52 8.83 3.81 -3.89
C ASP A 52 7.84 2.71 -3.44
N HIS A 53 6.54 2.91 -3.68
CA HIS A 53 5.51 1.89 -3.46
C HIS A 53 5.75 0.64 -4.33
N ASP A 54 6.08 0.82 -5.61
CA ASP A 54 6.37 -0.29 -6.53
C ASP A 54 7.61 -1.08 -6.06
N ALA A 55 8.65 -0.39 -5.57
CA ALA A 55 9.84 -1.00 -4.98
C ALA A 55 9.49 -1.79 -3.70
N PHE A 56 8.68 -1.23 -2.81
CA PHE A 56 8.20 -1.89 -1.60
C PHE A 56 7.40 -3.16 -1.91
N ALA A 57 6.45 -3.08 -2.85
CA ALA A 57 5.66 -4.23 -3.29
C ALA A 57 6.55 -5.32 -3.91
N ASN A 58 7.57 -4.94 -4.69
CA ASN A 58 8.49 -5.89 -5.29
C ASN A 58 9.41 -6.57 -4.26
N ALA A 59 9.83 -5.85 -3.22
CA ALA A 59 10.60 -6.46 -2.11
C ALA A 59 9.78 -7.56 -1.42
N MET A 60 8.49 -7.31 -1.12
CA MET A 60 7.60 -8.31 -0.53
C MET A 60 7.38 -9.52 -1.45
N ARG A 61 7.17 -9.29 -2.75
CA ARG A 61 7.08 -10.39 -3.73
C ARG A 61 8.37 -11.21 -3.82
N GLY A 62 9.53 -10.56 -3.69
CA GLY A 62 10.83 -11.22 -3.63
C GLY A 62 10.96 -12.19 -2.44
N GLU A 63 10.31 -11.88 -1.32
CA GLU A 63 10.21 -12.76 -0.13
C GLU A 63 9.10 -13.82 -0.24
N GLY A 64 8.42 -13.90 -1.39
CA GLY A 64 7.34 -14.87 -1.66
C GLY A 64 5.98 -14.49 -1.07
N VAL A 65 5.76 -13.22 -0.72
CA VAL A 65 4.45 -12.72 -0.26
C VAL A 65 3.55 -12.46 -1.47
N GLU A 66 2.29 -12.90 -1.38
CA GLU A 66 1.25 -12.51 -2.33
C GLU A 66 0.83 -11.06 -2.06
N VAL A 67 1.11 -10.17 -3.02
CA VAL A 67 0.78 -8.74 -2.92
C VAL A 67 -0.41 -8.41 -3.80
N LEU A 68 -1.52 -8.10 -3.16
CA LEU A 68 -2.78 -7.68 -3.77
C LEU A 68 -2.89 -6.15 -3.79
N ASP A 69 -3.45 -5.58 -4.85
CA ASP A 69 -3.66 -4.13 -4.96
C ASP A 69 -5.13 -3.78 -4.67
N ALA A 70 -5.35 -2.96 -3.64
CA ALA A 70 -6.67 -2.52 -3.20
C ALA A 70 -7.51 -1.84 -4.28
N MET A 71 -6.88 -1.25 -5.29
CA MET A 71 -7.55 -0.55 -6.38
C MET A 71 -7.94 -1.47 -7.53
N THR A 72 -7.46 -2.72 -7.53
CA THR A 72 -7.72 -3.70 -8.60
C THR A 72 -8.24 -5.04 -8.08
N LEU A 73 -8.51 -5.15 -6.78
CA LEU A 73 -9.14 -6.32 -6.17
C LEU A 73 -10.59 -6.53 -6.64
#